data_AF-A0A248U8C3-F1
#
_entry.id   AF-A0A248U8C3-F1
#
_cell.length_a   1.000
_cell.length_b   1.000
_cell.length_c   1.000
_cell.angle_alpha   90.00
_cell.angle_beta   90.00
_cell.angle_gamma   90.00
#
_symmetry.space_group_name_H-M   'P 1'
#
loop_
_entity.id
_entity.type
_entity.pdbx_description
1 polymer ?
#
loop_
_entity_poly.entity_id
_entity_poly.type
_entity_poly.pdbx_seq_one_letter_code
_entity_poly.pdbx_strand_id
1 'polypeptide(L)'
;MRLSKSKSKDSSTVTINALLKLLRCADQQQHAYHCRDGRYLGWLCKECADIAEHIRSRRRLDPYELRALDTGVEAVGAFLGSIGKTDLADCDELEARMLVKAAWGGCGRGMREALKDAPF
;
A
#
# COMPACT_ATOMS: atom_id res chain seq x y z
N MET A 1 -13.00 36.48 -9.38
CA MET A 1 -12.99 35.29 -8.51
C MET A 1 -11.76 34.45 -8.86
N ARG A 2 -10.65 34.60 -8.11
CA ARG A 2 -9.39 33.86 -8.35
C ARG A 2 -9.49 32.48 -7.70
N LEU A 3 -9.56 31.43 -8.51
CA LEU A 3 -9.37 30.05 -8.04
C LEU A 3 -7.86 29.79 -7.93
N SER A 4 -7.37 29.72 -6.69
CA SER A 4 -6.00 29.29 -6.37
C SER A 4 -5.85 27.80 -6.71
N LYS A 5 -5.07 27.51 -7.76
CA LYS A 5 -4.62 26.14 -8.06
C LYS A 5 -3.65 25.70 -6.96
N SER A 6 -4.11 24.88 -6.01
CA SER A 6 -3.23 24.12 -5.12
C SER A 6 -2.45 23.12 -5.98
N LYS A 7 -1.13 23.32 -6.08
CA LYS A 7 -0.22 22.37 -6.74
C LYS A 7 -0.12 21.11 -5.86
N SER A 8 -0.97 20.12 -6.10
CA SER A 8 -0.70 18.75 -5.65
C SER A 8 0.52 18.25 -6.42
N LYS A 9 1.71 18.30 -5.83
CA LYS A 9 2.90 17.66 -6.41
C LYS A 9 2.62 16.16 -6.47
N ASP A 10 2.66 15.57 -7.66
CA ASP A 10 2.43 14.14 -7.87
C ASP A 10 3.24 13.29 -6.88
N SER A 11 2.56 12.36 -6.20
CA SER A 11 3.14 11.47 -5.18
C SER A 11 4.39 10.73 -5.68
N SER A 12 4.46 10.47 -6.99
CA SER A 12 5.57 9.79 -7.67
C SER A 12 6.85 10.64 -7.69
N THR A 13 6.73 11.94 -7.95
CA THR A 13 7.88 12.87 -8.04
C THR A 13 8.50 13.14 -6.66
N VAL A 14 7.68 13.11 -5.61
CA VAL A 14 8.15 13.21 -4.22
C VAL A 14 8.95 11.97 -3.82
N THR A 15 8.51 10.77 -4.24
CA THR A 15 9.17 9.50 -3.91
C THR A 15 10.54 9.35 -4.59
N ILE A 16 10.67 9.78 -5.85
CA ILE A 16 11.96 9.71 -6.58
C ILE A 16 13.02 10.61 -5.95
N ASN A 17 12.67 11.87 -5.64
CA ASN A 17 13.60 12.80 -5.00
C ASN A 17 14.02 12.34 -3.59
N ALA A 18 13.09 11.73 -2.86
CA ALA A 18 13.37 11.12 -1.57
C ALA A 18 14.37 9.94 -1.70
N LEU A 19 14.16 9.04 -2.65
CA LEU A 19 15.08 7.93 -2.93
C LEU A 19 16.49 8.42 -3.32
N LEU A 20 16.59 9.48 -4.14
CA LEU A 20 17.88 10.09 -4.50
C LEU A 20 18.60 10.76 -3.30
N LYS A 21 17.86 11.24 -2.29
CA LYS A 21 18.45 11.73 -1.03
C LYS A 21 18.98 10.58 -0.19
N LEU A 22 18.25 9.46 -0.12
CA LEU A 22 18.64 8.25 0.62
C LEU A 22 19.92 7.63 0.06
N LEU A 23 20.02 7.48 -1.27
CA LEU A 23 21.21 6.91 -1.92
C LEU A 23 22.47 7.73 -1.61
N ARG A 24 22.39 9.07 -1.72
CA ARG A 24 23.51 9.96 -1.39
C ARG A 24 23.93 9.89 0.08
N CYS A 25 22.97 9.69 0.99
CA CYS A 25 23.27 9.58 2.42
C CYS A 25 23.92 8.24 2.78
N ALA A 26 23.49 7.15 2.14
CA ALA A 26 24.08 5.83 2.30
C ALA A 26 25.57 5.80 1.91
N ASP A 27 25.94 6.52 0.85
CA ASP A 27 27.35 6.65 0.41
C ASP A 27 28.21 7.45 1.39
N GLN A 28 27.61 8.33 2.21
CA GLN A 28 28.32 9.21 3.13
C GLN A 28 28.59 8.61 4.52
N GLN A 29 28.14 7.37 4.78
CA GLN A 29 28.47 6.53 5.95
C GLN A 29 28.43 7.24 7.32
N GLN A 30 27.38 8.01 7.59
CA GLN A 30 27.36 8.86 8.79
C GLN A 30 27.05 8.08 10.09
N HIS A 31 25.95 7.31 10.17
CA HIS A 31 25.52 6.62 11.41
C HIS A 31 24.67 5.37 11.10
N ALA A 32 24.79 4.29 11.87
CA ALA A 32 23.99 3.07 11.69
C ALA A 32 22.55 3.26 12.22
N TYR A 33 21.53 3.04 11.38
CA TYR A 33 20.12 3.13 11.79
C TYR A 33 19.39 1.79 11.68
N HIS A 34 18.66 1.46 12.74
CA HIS A 34 17.72 0.33 12.77
C HIS A 34 16.29 0.84 12.57
N CYS A 35 15.53 0.15 11.72
CA CYS A 35 14.08 0.36 11.63
C CYS A 35 13.39 -0.11 12.91
N ARG A 36 12.17 0.39 13.12
CA ARG A 36 11.27 -0.09 14.20
C ARG A 36 10.91 -1.56 14.08
N ASP A 37 11.01 -2.14 12.89
CA ASP A 37 10.78 -3.57 12.62
C ASP A 37 12.03 -4.44 12.80
N GLY A 38 13.12 -3.89 13.33
CA GLY A 38 14.37 -4.60 13.59
C GLY A 38 15.27 -4.80 12.35
N ARG A 39 14.82 -4.42 11.15
CA ARG A 39 15.65 -4.54 9.94
C ARG A 39 16.67 -3.40 9.85
N TYR A 40 17.90 -3.74 9.46
CA TYR A 40 18.97 -2.78 9.27
C TYR A 40 18.75 -1.96 7.98
N LEU A 41 18.76 -0.63 8.08
CA LEU A 41 18.61 0.28 6.93
C LEU A 41 19.94 0.68 6.29
N GLY A 42 21.08 0.29 6.87
CA GLY A 42 22.37 0.82 6.49
C GLY A 42 22.81 2.00 7.36
N TRP A 43 23.83 2.70 6.86
CA TRP A 43 24.35 3.93 7.46
C TRP A 43 23.60 5.13 6.88
N LEU A 44 22.62 5.67 7.61
CA LEU A 44 21.84 6.83 7.18
C LEU A 44 21.98 7.95 8.23
N CYS A 45 21.49 9.14 7.95
CA CYS A 45 21.21 10.13 8.99
C CYS A 45 19.77 10.00 9.49
N LYS A 46 19.43 10.60 10.63
CA LYS A 46 18.08 10.52 11.24
C LYS A 46 16.98 10.90 10.26
N GLU A 47 17.16 12.02 9.55
CA GLU A 47 16.19 12.49 8.55
C GLU A 47 15.99 11.48 7.42
N CYS A 48 17.06 10.85 6.96
CA CYS A 48 16.99 9.85 5.91
C CYS A 48 16.35 8.54 6.42
N ALA A 49 16.60 8.15 7.67
CA ALA A 49 15.90 7.03 8.28
C ALA A 49 14.38 7.27 8.35
N ASP A 50 13.95 8.48 8.74
CA ASP A 50 12.52 8.85 8.79
C ASP A 50 11.88 8.85 7.38
N ILE A 51 12.60 9.33 6.36
CA ILE A 51 12.16 9.28 4.96
C ILE A 51 12.02 7.84 4.48
N ALA A 52 13.01 6.99 4.75
CA ALA A 52 12.98 5.58 4.37
C ALA A 52 11.81 4.85 5.03
N GLU A 53 11.55 5.14 6.31
CA GLU A 53 10.42 4.59 7.05
C GLU A 53 9.08 5.06 6.48
N HIS A 54 8.96 6.33 6.11
CA HIS A 54 7.76 6.88 5.47
C HIS A 54 7.49 6.23 4.10
N ILE A 55 8.52 6.01 3.29
CA ILE A 55 8.36 5.30 2.00
C ILE A 55 7.94 3.85 2.24
N ARG A 56 8.51 3.19 3.25
CA ARG A 56 8.16 1.80 3.60
C ARG A 56 6.74 1.70 4.14
N SER A 57 6.29 2.63 4.96
CA SER A 57 4.94 2.61 5.53
C SER A 57 3.87 2.71 4.43
N ARG A 58 4.14 3.45 3.34
CA ARG A 58 3.25 3.52 2.16
C ARG A 58 3.12 2.21 1.40
N ARG A 59 4.00 1.22 1.63
CA ARG A 59 3.91 -0.12 1.04
C ARG A 59 3.26 -1.15 1.97
N ARG A 60 3.09 -0.82 3.25
CA ARG A 60 2.45 -1.71 4.24
C ARG A 60 0.98 -1.37 4.29
N LEU A 61 0.16 -2.41 4.32
CA LEU A 61 -1.27 -2.24 4.57
C LEU A 61 -1.44 -1.76 6.02
N ASP A 62 -2.19 -0.69 6.20
CA ASP A 62 -2.63 -0.20 7.50
C ASP A 62 -3.57 -1.24 8.17
N PRO A 63 -3.72 -1.27 9.52
CA PRO A 63 -4.64 -2.20 10.17
C PRO A 63 -6.07 -2.22 9.63
N TYR A 64 -6.60 -1.09 9.14
CA TYR A 64 -7.91 -1.07 8.47
C TYR A 64 -7.87 -1.75 7.09
N GLU A 65 -6.78 -1.56 6.34
CA GLU A 65 -6.55 -2.22 5.05
C GLU A 65 -6.37 -3.73 5.19
N LEU A 66 -5.72 -4.19 6.27
CA LEU A 66 -5.58 -5.61 6.58
C LEU A 66 -6.94 -6.26 6.87
N ARG A 67 -7.79 -5.63 7.68
CA ARG A 67 -9.17 -6.13 7.92
C ARG A 67 -10.02 -6.12 6.65
N ALA A 68 -9.83 -5.11 5.80
CA ALA A 68 -10.51 -5.04 4.51
C ALA A 68 -10.08 -6.18 3.57
N LEU A 69 -8.82 -6.63 3.66
CA LEU A 69 -8.31 -7.72 2.85
C LEU A 69 -9.08 -9.03 3.08
N ASP A 70 -9.43 -9.34 4.33
CA ASP A 70 -10.20 -10.54 4.68
C ASP A 70 -11.53 -10.58 3.94
N THR A 71 -12.27 -9.46 3.93
CA THR A 71 -13.54 -9.36 3.18
C THR A 71 -13.36 -9.44 1.66
N GLY A 72 -12.17 -9.06 1.16
CA GLY A 72 -11.78 -9.26 -0.23
C GLY A 72 -11.60 -10.75 -0.55
N VAL A 73 -10.92 -11.50 0.32
CA VAL A 73 -10.73 -12.95 0.18
C VAL A 73 -12.07 -13.68 0.20
N GLU A 74 -12.97 -13.32 1.11
CA GLU A 74 -14.33 -13.88 1.15
C GLU A 74 -15.11 -13.62 -0.15
N ALA A 75 -15.02 -12.40 -0.69
CA ALA A 75 -15.69 -12.05 -1.95
C ALA A 75 -15.14 -12.84 -3.14
N VAL A 76 -13.83 -13.08 -3.20
CA VAL A 76 -13.20 -13.93 -4.21
C VAL A 76 -13.67 -15.38 -4.08
N GLY A 77 -13.69 -15.92 -2.86
CA GLY A 77 -14.16 -17.28 -2.60
C GLY A 77 -15.63 -17.47 -3.01
N ALA A 78 -16.49 -16.49 -2.71
CA ALA A 78 -17.89 -16.51 -3.12
C ALA A 78 -18.05 -16.47 -4.65
N PHE A 79 -17.23 -15.67 -5.35
CA PHE A 79 -17.27 -15.60 -6.80
C PHE A 79 -16.78 -16.90 -7.45
N LEU A 80 -15.64 -17.42 -7.01
CA LEU A 80 -15.09 -18.70 -7.47
C LEU A 80 -16.07 -19.86 -7.24
N GLY A 81 -16.69 -19.90 -6.06
CA GLY A 81 -17.74 -20.87 -5.75
C GLY A 81 -18.96 -20.75 -6.66
N SER A 82 -19.36 -19.52 -7.06
CA SER A 82 -20.50 -19.29 -7.95
C SER A 82 -20.28 -19.79 -9.39
N ILE A 83 -19.03 -19.77 -9.86
CA ILE A 83 -18.65 -20.26 -11.18
C ILE A 83 -18.17 -21.72 -11.16
N GLY A 84 -18.09 -22.34 -9.98
CA GLY A 84 -17.65 -23.71 -9.79
C GLY A 84 -16.16 -23.95 -10.05
N LYS A 85 -15.33 -22.90 -9.92
CA LYS A 85 -13.87 -22.97 -10.16
C LYS A 85 -13.12 -22.69 -8.86
N THR A 86 -11.90 -23.18 -8.77
CA THR A 86 -11.04 -22.99 -7.59
C THR A 86 -9.74 -22.27 -7.89
N ASP A 87 -9.30 -22.29 -9.15
CA ASP A 87 -8.07 -21.63 -9.59
C ASP A 87 -8.38 -20.51 -10.60
N LEU A 88 -7.60 -19.44 -10.53
CA LEU A 88 -7.63 -18.35 -11.50
C LEU A 88 -7.14 -18.81 -12.87
N ALA A 89 -6.26 -19.82 -12.92
CA ALA A 89 -5.77 -20.39 -14.18
C ALA A 89 -6.88 -21.03 -15.03
N ASP A 90 -7.95 -21.49 -14.39
CA ASP A 90 -9.11 -22.10 -15.04
C ASP A 90 -10.14 -21.07 -15.50
N CYS A 91 -9.99 -19.80 -15.10
CA CYS A 91 -10.88 -18.71 -15.48
C CYS A 91 -10.58 -18.23 -16.90
N ASP A 92 -11.63 -17.97 -17.68
CA ASP A 92 -11.50 -17.23 -18.92
C ASP A 92 -11.11 -15.76 -18.64
N GLU A 93 -10.78 -15.02 -19.70
CA GLU A 93 -10.33 -13.63 -19.57
C GLU A 93 -11.39 -12.70 -18.93
N LEU A 94 -12.67 -13.00 -19.11
CA LEU A 94 -13.76 -12.21 -18.56
C LEU A 94 -13.98 -12.55 -17.07
N GLU A 95 -14.00 -13.83 -16.74
CA GLU A 95 -14.10 -14.38 -15.40
C GLU A 95 -12.93 -13.91 -14.53
N ALA A 96 -11.71 -13.91 -15.06
CA ALA A 96 -10.55 -13.39 -14.36
C ALA A 96 -10.71 -11.90 -14.01
N ARG A 97 -11.22 -11.09 -14.95
CA ARG A 97 -11.53 -9.67 -14.69
C ARG A 97 -12.65 -9.50 -13.68
N MET A 98 -13.68 -10.34 -13.74
CA MET A 98 -14.79 -10.32 -12.77
C MET A 98 -14.35 -10.76 -11.37
N LEU A 99 -13.42 -11.70 -11.27
CA LEU A 99 -12.80 -12.11 -10.01
C LEU A 99 -12.01 -10.97 -9.38
N VAL A 100 -11.15 -10.29 -10.15
CA VAL A 100 -10.40 -9.12 -9.65
C VAL A 100 -11.36 -7.98 -9.27
N LYS A 101 -12.44 -7.77 -10.04
CA LYS A 101 -13.50 -6.82 -9.69
C LYS A 101 -14.18 -7.19 -8.37
N ALA A 102 -14.47 -8.48 -8.14
CA ALA A 102 -15.05 -8.96 -6.89
C ALA A 102 -14.09 -8.73 -5.70
N ALA A 103 -12.79 -9.00 -5.88
CA ALA A 103 -11.77 -8.74 -4.89
C ALA A 103 -11.72 -7.26 -4.48
N TRP A 104 -11.63 -6.35 -5.46
CA TRP A 104 -11.65 -4.91 -5.19
C TRP A 104 -12.96 -4.43 -4.58
N GLY A 105 -14.10 -4.96 -5.04
CA GLY A 105 -15.40 -4.66 -4.46
C GLY A 105 -15.54 -5.13 -3.01
N GLY A 106 -14.98 -6.30 -2.69
CA GLY A 106 -14.87 -6.84 -1.33
C GLY A 106 -14.02 -5.94 -0.45
N CYS A 107 -12.77 -5.71 -0.82
CA CYS A 107 -11.86 -4.83 -0.06
C CYS A 107 -12.43 -3.42 0.14
N GLY A 108 -13.03 -2.83 -0.89
CA GLY A 108 -13.65 -1.50 -0.77
C GLY A 108 -14.83 -1.47 0.20
N ARG A 109 -15.58 -2.57 0.32
CA ARG A 109 -16.67 -2.70 1.31
C ARG A 109 -16.12 -2.89 2.71
N GLY A 110 -15.16 -3.79 2.89
CA GLY A 110 -14.49 -4.01 4.18
C GLY A 110 -13.83 -2.74 4.69
N MET A 111 -13.21 -1.96 3.80
CA MET A 111 -12.65 -0.66 4.16
C MET A 111 -13.73 0.31 4.65
N ARG A 112 -14.84 0.45 3.92
CA ARG A 112 -15.95 1.32 4.37
C ARG A 112 -16.52 0.91 5.71
N GLU A 113 -16.53 -0.39 6.02
CA GLU A 113 -16.97 -0.89 7.31
C GLU A 113 -15.93 -0.60 8.41
N ALA A 114 -14.68 -0.95 8.16
CA ALA A 114 -13.58 -0.76 9.11
C ALA A 114 -13.37 0.72 9.48
N LEU A 115 -13.66 1.64 8.55
CA LEU A 115 -13.58 3.08 8.78
C LEU A 115 -14.74 3.63 9.62
N LYS A 116 -15.88 2.94 9.75
CA LYS A 116 -16.97 3.38 10.65
C LYS A 116 -16.56 3.29 12.12
N ASP A 117 -15.71 2.32 12.44
CA ASP A 117 -15.21 2.11 13.80
C ASP A 117 -14.00 3.00 14.14
N ALA A 118 -13.59 3.87 13.21
CA ALA A 118 -12.38 4.65 13.38
C ALA A 118 -12.62 5.89 14.27
N PRO A 119 -11.74 6.19 15.23
CA PRO A 119 -11.95 7.24 16.24
C PRO A 119 -11.46 8.63 15.83
N PHE A 120 -11.50 8.98 14.54
CA PHE A 120 -10.97 10.25 14.01
C PHE A 120 -12.05 11.20 13.50
#